data_AF-A0A2N1UKG2-F1
#
_entry.id   AF-A0A2N1UKG2-F1
#
_cell.length_a   1.000
_cell.length_b   1.000
_cell.length_c   1.000
_cell.angle_alpha   90.00
_cell.angle_beta   90.00
_cell.angle_gamma   90.00
#
_symmetry.space_group_name_H-M   'P 1'
#
loop_
_entity.id
_entity.type
_entity.pdbx_description
1 polymer ?
#
loop_
_entity_poly.entity_id
_entity_poly.type
_entity_poly.pdbx_seq_one_letter_code
_entity_poly.pdbx_strand_id
1 'polypeptide(L)'
;EERRYFLRRGVRGPFFCSSCHKVDKKGHVVLEKLHTGTYTETDRATSIDRMSLECIECHIASLNVPTASLGAGIWNHESREMNHPIGIYHERISAQKMRYYRPSSMLPKEIRLFNGKIGCGTCHNVYSKEPFMLVLNNFKSRLCLECHIK
;
A
#
# COMPACT_ATOMS: atom_id res chain seq x y z
N GLU A 1 17.66 -11.44 -28.65
CA GLU A 1 18.61 -10.35 -28.32
C GLU A 1 17.90 -9.38 -27.38
N GLU A 2 18.27 -9.35 -26.11
CA GLU A 2 17.48 -8.74 -25.03
C GLU A 2 18.03 -7.35 -24.70
N ARG A 3 17.18 -6.32 -24.82
CA ARG A 3 17.57 -4.92 -24.59
C ARG A 3 17.92 -4.71 -23.11
N ARG A 4 19.23 -4.60 -22.83
CA ARG A 4 19.78 -4.18 -21.55
C ARG A 4 19.54 -2.69 -21.35
N TYR A 5 18.62 -2.31 -20.47
CA TYR A 5 18.45 -0.92 -20.07
C TYR A 5 19.53 -0.57 -19.03
N PHE A 6 20.47 0.28 -19.44
CA PHE A 6 21.66 0.66 -18.66
C PHE A 6 21.31 1.48 -17.42
N LEU A 7 21.46 0.90 -16.23
CA LEU A 7 21.73 1.64 -15.00
C LEU A 7 22.93 0.99 -14.29
N ARG A 8 24.07 1.70 -14.27
CA ARG A 8 25.40 1.18 -13.85
C ARG A 8 25.61 1.11 -12.33
N ARG A 9 24.57 1.01 -11.50
CA ARG A 9 24.72 1.06 -10.03
C ARG A 9 23.83 0.03 -9.33
N GLY A 10 24.37 -0.63 -8.31
CA GLY A 10 23.68 -1.64 -7.50
C GLY A 10 22.71 -1.07 -6.45
N VAL A 11 22.25 0.18 -6.60
CA VAL A 11 21.34 0.83 -5.65
C VAL A 11 19.88 0.64 -6.09
N ARG A 12 18.97 0.37 -5.16
CA ARG A 12 17.54 0.12 -5.38
C ARG A 12 16.68 0.91 -4.37
N GLY A 13 15.37 0.95 -4.60
CA GLY A 13 14.41 1.58 -3.68
C GLY A 13 14.67 3.07 -3.47
N PRO A 14 14.47 3.61 -2.25
CA PRO A 14 14.62 5.04 -1.96
C PRO A 14 16.01 5.62 -2.31
N PHE A 15 17.06 4.80 -2.15
CA PHE A 15 18.45 5.17 -2.45
C PHE A 15 18.73 5.32 -3.95
N PHE A 16 17.97 4.62 -4.79
CA PHE A 16 18.08 4.78 -6.24
C PHE A 16 17.52 6.15 -6.67
N CYS A 17 16.33 6.52 -6.18
CA CYS A 17 15.66 7.75 -6.57
C CYS A 17 16.40 9.00 -6.08
N SER A 18 16.93 8.97 -4.86
CA SER A 18 17.73 10.05 -4.27
C SER A 18 19.07 10.27 -4.96
N SER A 19 19.51 9.34 -5.83
CA SER A 19 20.72 9.52 -6.62
C SER A 19 20.58 10.56 -7.74
N CYS A 20 19.35 10.94 -8.10
CA CYS A 20 19.07 11.95 -9.14
C CYS A 20 18.04 13.00 -8.70
N HIS A 21 17.09 12.68 -7.81
CA HIS A 21 16.08 13.62 -7.33
C HIS A 21 16.52 14.34 -6.06
N LYS A 22 16.27 15.65 -5.98
CA LYS A 22 16.53 16.44 -4.76
C LYS A 22 15.51 16.05 -3.69
N VAL A 23 16.06 15.53 -2.60
CA VAL A 23 15.35 15.06 -1.43
C VAL A 23 15.23 16.24 -0.46
N ASP A 24 14.05 16.44 0.15
CA ASP A 24 13.85 17.54 1.10
C ASP A 24 14.71 17.38 2.38
N LYS A 25 14.72 18.41 3.25
CA LYS A 25 15.53 18.42 4.49
C LYS A 25 15.17 17.29 5.48
N LYS A 26 14.09 16.54 5.24
CA LYS A 26 13.62 15.41 6.05
C LYS A 26 13.82 14.05 5.35
N GLY A 27 14.40 14.01 4.15
CA GLY A 27 14.74 12.75 3.48
C GLY A 27 13.74 12.26 2.42
N HIS A 28 12.78 13.07 1.94
CA HIS A 28 11.82 12.65 0.90
C HIS A 28 12.10 13.16 -0.52
N VAL A 29 11.96 12.30 -1.54
CA VAL A 29 11.58 12.74 -2.90
C VAL A 29 10.11 13.11 -2.81
N VAL A 30 9.82 14.38 -2.48
CA VAL A 30 8.49 14.96 -2.15
C VAL A 30 7.42 13.91 -1.86
N LEU A 31 7.36 13.44 -0.62
CA LEU A 31 6.18 12.87 0.03
C LEU A 31 6.44 12.96 1.55
N GLU A 32 6.01 14.04 2.19
CA GLU A 32 6.25 14.24 3.62
C GLU A 32 5.70 13.06 4.46
N LYS A 33 6.62 12.35 5.15
CA LYS A 33 6.42 11.47 6.32
C LYS A 33 5.40 10.34 6.14
N LEU A 34 5.77 9.29 5.42
CA LEU A 34 4.96 8.07 5.34
C LEU A 34 5.77 6.87 5.82
N HIS A 35 5.62 6.61 7.12
CA HIS A 35 5.83 5.37 7.89
C HIS A 35 6.89 4.37 7.40
N THR A 36 7.84 4.07 8.30
CA THR A 36 8.55 2.79 8.36
C THR A 36 7.56 1.67 8.68
N GLY A 37 7.59 0.60 7.92
CA GLY A 37 6.74 -0.57 8.11
C GLY A 37 7.38 -1.81 7.52
N THR A 38 6.86 -2.97 7.89
CA THR A 38 7.30 -4.25 7.34
C THR A 38 6.14 -4.94 6.66
N TYR A 39 6.41 -5.59 5.53
CA TYR A 39 5.43 -6.43 4.88
C TYR A 39 5.71 -7.89 5.20
N THR A 40 4.70 -8.57 5.75
CA THR A 40 4.72 -10.01 5.98
C THR A 40 3.88 -10.68 4.92
N GLU A 41 4.51 -11.36 3.96
CA GLU A 41 3.82 -12.22 3.00
C GLU A 41 3.13 -13.37 3.74
N THR A 42 1.83 -13.55 3.52
CA THR A 42 1.03 -14.63 4.12
C THR A 42 0.52 -15.62 3.07
N ASP A 43 0.42 -15.20 1.81
CA ASP A 43 -0.02 -16.04 0.69
C ASP A 43 0.68 -15.62 -0.60
N ARG A 44 1.73 -16.37 -0.95
CA ARG A 44 2.51 -16.16 -2.18
C ARG A 44 1.72 -16.43 -3.47
N ALA A 45 0.70 -17.29 -3.43
CA ALA A 45 -0.05 -17.66 -4.63
C ALA A 45 -1.00 -16.54 -5.09
N THR A 46 -1.40 -15.66 -4.16
CA THR A 46 -2.28 -14.53 -4.48
C THR A 46 -1.47 -13.30 -4.82
N SER A 47 -1.42 -12.92 -6.10
CA SER A 47 -0.76 -11.67 -6.50
C SER A 47 -1.44 -10.42 -5.93
N ILE A 48 -0.63 -9.42 -5.59
CA ILE A 48 -1.08 -8.07 -5.23
C ILE A 48 -1.05 -7.14 -6.45
N ASP A 49 -1.76 -6.02 -6.36
CA ASP A 49 -1.81 -5.06 -7.45
C ASP A 49 -0.49 -4.33 -7.66
N ARG A 50 -0.28 -3.83 -8.86
CA ARG A 50 0.96 -3.15 -9.26
C ARG A 50 1.28 -1.93 -8.42
N MET A 51 0.28 -1.15 -7.98
CA MET A 51 0.53 0.03 -7.15
C MET A 51 1.05 -0.40 -5.78
N SER A 52 0.44 -1.41 -5.16
CA SER A 52 0.95 -1.98 -3.91
C SER A 52 2.39 -2.50 -4.05
N LEU A 53 2.72 -3.13 -5.17
CA LEU A 53 4.11 -3.54 -5.48
C LEU A 53 5.06 -2.35 -5.52
N GLU A 54 4.73 -1.30 -6.27
CA GLU A 54 5.53 -0.08 -6.40
C GLU A 54 5.70 0.65 -5.05
N CYS A 55 4.65 0.66 -4.21
CA CYS A 55 4.75 1.17 -2.84
C CYS A 55 5.76 0.36 -2.01
N ILE A 56 5.63 -0.96 -2.03
CA ILE A 56 6.46 -1.88 -1.25
C ILE A 56 7.93 -1.84 -1.69
N GLU A 57 8.20 -1.66 -2.99
CA GLU A 57 9.55 -1.48 -3.55
C GLU A 57 10.35 -0.36 -2.89
N CYS A 58 9.65 0.70 -2.49
CA CYS A 58 10.27 1.86 -1.87
C CYS A 58 10.15 1.84 -0.34
N HIS A 59 9.01 1.42 0.21
CA HIS A 59 8.78 1.49 1.66
C HIS A 59 9.49 0.39 2.46
N ILE A 60 10.04 -0.64 1.82
CA ILE A 60 10.78 -1.70 2.52
C ILE A 60 12.26 -1.62 2.17
N ALA A 61 13.07 -1.19 3.14
CA ALA A 61 14.51 -0.98 2.98
C ALA A 61 15.32 -2.27 2.68
N SER A 62 14.74 -3.46 2.87
CA SER A 62 15.46 -4.74 2.82
C SER A 62 14.68 -5.88 2.18
N LEU A 63 14.06 -5.66 1.01
CA LEU A 63 13.54 -6.79 0.25
C LEU A 63 14.68 -7.55 -0.43
N ASN A 64 15.04 -8.68 0.16
CA ASN A 64 15.91 -9.69 -0.45
C ASN A 64 15.19 -10.50 -1.56
N VAL A 65 13.95 -10.16 -1.88
CA VAL A 65 13.11 -10.82 -2.87
C VAL A 65 12.71 -9.80 -3.93
N PRO A 66 12.73 -10.13 -5.23
CA PRO A 66 12.12 -9.28 -6.25
C PRO A 66 10.67 -9.00 -5.91
N THR A 67 10.31 -7.73 -5.80
CA THR A 67 8.94 -7.27 -5.54
C THR A 67 7.92 -7.82 -6.53
N ALA A 68 8.32 -8.03 -7.79
CA ALA A 68 7.50 -8.68 -8.82
C ALA A 68 6.94 -10.06 -8.43
N SER A 69 7.45 -10.69 -7.35
CA SER A 69 7.03 -12.00 -6.86
C SER A 69 6.28 -11.95 -5.52
N LEU A 70 5.94 -10.78 -4.99
CA LEU A 70 5.22 -10.68 -3.71
C LEU A 70 3.75 -11.07 -3.86
N GLY A 71 3.31 -11.97 -2.99
CA GLY A 71 1.91 -12.31 -2.80
C GLY A 71 1.24 -11.47 -1.72
N ALA A 72 -0.01 -11.80 -1.43
CA ALA A 72 -0.84 -11.17 -0.41
C ALA A 72 -0.25 -11.35 0.99
N GLY A 73 -0.57 -10.40 1.88
CA GLY A 73 0.16 -10.27 3.13
C GLY A 73 -0.42 -9.20 4.04
N ILE A 74 0.33 -8.93 5.11
CA ILE A 74 -0.01 -7.92 6.11
C ILE A 74 1.05 -6.83 6.02
N TRP A 75 0.58 -5.60 5.82
CA TRP A 75 1.39 -4.44 6.07
C TRP A 75 1.37 -4.13 7.57
N ASN A 76 2.54 -4.14 8.18
CA ASN A 76 2.73 -3.85 9.58
C ASN A 76 3.29 -2.43 9.72
N HIS A 77 2.53 -1.56 10.35
CA HIS A 77 3.01 -0.25 10.77
C HIS A 77 3.81 -0.41 12.07
N GLU A 78 4.68 0.55 12.39
CA GLU A 78 5.37 0.57 13.69
C GLU A 78 4.36 0.60 14.86
N SER A 79 3.26 1.35 14.71
CA SER A 79 2.10 1.20 15.56
C SER A 79 1.25 0.03 15.09
N ARG A 80 1.25 -1.06 15.87
CA ARG A 80 0.50 -2.30 15.57
C ARG A 80 -1.01 -2.10 15.42
N GLU A 81 -1.53 -0.97 15.89
CA GLU A 81 -2.96 -0.64 15.87
C GLU A 81 -3.53 -0.43 14.47
N MET A 82 -2.67 -0.20 13.46
CA MET A 82 -3.08 0.07 12.07
C MET A 82 -2.68 -1.02 11.08
N ASN A 83 -2.20 -2.18 11.56
CA ASN A 83 -1.80 -3.26 10.67
C ASN A 83 -2.98 -3.69 9.81
N HIS A 84 -2.76 -3.78 8.50
CA HIS A 84 -3.83 -4.07 7.56
C HIS A 84 -3.39 -5.02 6.45
N PRO A 85 -4.30 -5.89 6.00
CA PRO A 85 -4.01 -6.84 4.94
C PRO A 85 -3.99 -6.15 3.56
N ILE A 86 -3.17 -6.69 2.66
CA ILE A 86 -3.05 -6.31 1.26
C ILE A 86 -3.22 -7.57 0.41
N GLY A 87 -3.97 -7.48 -0.69
CA GLY A 87 -4.23 -8.60 -1.59
C GLY A 87 -5.42 -9.47 -1.23
N ILE A 88 -6.21 -9.10 -0.22
CA ILE A 88 -7.38 -9.89 0.18
C ILE A 88 -8.66 -9.40 -0.50
N TYR A 89 -9.52 -10.33 -0.94
CA TYR A 89 -10.81 -10.01 -1.55
C TYR A 89 -11.76 -9.39 -0.52
N HIS A 90 -12.11 -8.13 -0.70
CA HIS A 90 -13.01 -7.41 0.21
C HIS A 90 -14.36 -8.11 0.32
N GLU A 91 -14.92 -8.53 -0.81
CA GLU A 91 -16.23 -9.18 -0.88
C GLU A 91 -16.28 -10.50 -0.11
N ARG A 92 -15.18 -11.27 -0.13
CA ARG A 92 -15.06 -12.51 0.65
C ARG A 92 -15.17 -12.23 2.15
N ILE A 93 -14.54 -11.15 2.63
CA ILE A 93 -14.60 -10.74 4.04
C ILE A 93 -16.01 -10.26 4.36
N SER A 94 -16.57 -9.37 3.53
CA SER A 94 -17.89 -8.80 3.78
C SER A 94 -18.97 -9.87 3.78
N ALA A 95 -18.89 -10.86 2.89
CA ALA A 95 -19.83 -11.98 2.85
C ALA A 95 -19.69 -12.91 4.08
N GLN A 96 -18.47 -13.15 4.57
CA GLN A 96 -18.25 -14.00 5.75
C GLN A 96 -18.57 -13.30 7.06
N LYS A 97 -18.45 -11.96 7.10
CA LYS A 97 -18.58 -11.13 8.30
C LYS A 97 -19.56 -9.98 8.07
N MET A 98 -20.72 -10.28 7.49
CA MET A 98 -21.72 -9.27 7.04
C MET A 98 -22.14 -8.25 8.10
N ARG A 99 -22.07 -8.61 9.40
CA ARG A 99 -22.40 -7.71 10.51
C ARG A 99 -21.28 -6.72 10.86
N TYR A 100 -20.07 -6.94 10.38
CA TYR A 100 -18.88 -6.16 10.72
C TYR A 100 -18.31 -5.39 9.53
N TYR A 101 -18.76 -5.69 8.31
CA TYR A 101 -18.24 -5.09 7.09
C TYR A 101 -19.37 -4.73 6.13
N ARG A 102 -19.28 -3.55 5.54
CA ARG A 102 -20.15 -3.10 4.46
C ARG A 102 -19.83 -3.90 3.18
N PRO A 103 -20.82 -4.20 2.33
CA PRO A 103 -20.57 -4.80 1.03
C PRO A 103 -19.82 -3.83 0.11
N SER A 104 -19.05 -4.37 -0.84
CA SER A 104 -18.25 -3.56 -1.78
C SER A 104 -19.09 -2.53 -2.56
N SER A 105 -20.36 -2.82 -2.82
CA SER A 105 -21.30 -1.92 -3.50
C SER A 105 -21.68 -0.67 -2.70
N MET A 106 -21.42 -0.65 -1.40
CA MET A 106 -21.68 0.50 -0.51
C MET A 106 -20.43 1.34 -0.25
N LEU A 107 -19.26 0.95 -0.79
CA LEU A 107 -18.05 1.73 -0.62
C LEU A 107 -18.13 3.02 -1.45
N PRO A 108 -17.64 4.15 -0.92
CA PRO A 108 -17.53 5.37 -1.69
C PRO A 108 -16.52 5.20 -2.82
N LYS A 109 -16.69 5.94 -3.92
CA LYS A 109 -15.85 5.85 -5.14
C LYS A 109 -14.36 6.12 -4.89
N GLU A 110 -14.05 6.86 -3.82
CA GLU A 110 -12.69 7.15 -3.37
C GLU A 110 -11.97 5.90 -2.85
N ILE A 111 -12.72 4.93 -2.30
CA ILE A 111 -12.19 3.65 -1.85
C ILE A 111 -12.21 2.66 -3.01
N ARG A 112 -11.04 2.51 -3.64
CA ARG A 112 -10.86 1.65 -4.82
C ARG A 112 -10.41 0.26 -4.41
N LEU A 113 -11.11 -0.75 -4.92
CA LEU A 113 -10.65 -2.14 -4.86
C LEU A 113 -9.89 -2.49 -6.15
N PHE A 114 -8.80 -3.24 -6.02
CA PHE A 114 -7.97 -3.68 -7.13
C PHE A 114 -8.33 -5.11 -7.50
N ASN A 115 -9.11 -5.28 -8.57
CA ASN A 115 -9.70 -6.58 -8.94
C ASN A 115 -10.47 -7.22 -7.76
N GLY A 116 -11.23 -6.40 -7.03
CA GLY A 116 -11.99 -6.81 -5.84
C GLY A 116 -11.16 -6.98 -4.56
N LYS A 117 -9.84 -6.76 -4.62
CA LYS A 117 -8.93 -6.88 -3.48
C LYS A 117 -8.60 -5.53 -2.84
N ILE A 118 -8.26 -5.55 -1.57
CA ILE A 118 -7.69 -4.39 -0.86
C ILE A 118 -6.23 -4.22 -1.27
N GLY A 119 -5.84 -3.01 -1.65
CA GLY A 119 -4.47 -2.61 -1.99
C GLY A 119 -4.06 -1.34 -1.26
N CYS A 120 -2.79 -0.92 -1.38
CA CYS A 120 -2.30 0.32 -0.78
C CYS A 120 -3.15 1.53 -1.22
N GLY A 121 -3.51 1.55 -2.50
CA GLY A 121 -4.34 2.60 -3.10
C GLY A 121 -5.81 2.61 -2.67
N THR A 122 -6.26 1.62 -1.89
CA THR A 122 -7.62 1.58 -1.34
C THR A 122 -7.80 2.65 -0.26
N CYS A 123 -6.73 2.91 0.50
CA CYS A 123 -6.71 3.91 1.57
C CYS A 123 -5.83 5.12 1.23
N HIS A 124 -4.82 4.96 0.38
CA HIS A 124 -3.86 6.01 0.04
C HIS A 124 -3.99 6.48 -1.41
N ASN A 125 -3.71 7.77 -1.64
CA ASN A 125 -3.54 8.37 -2.94
C ASN A 125 -2.40 9.39 -2.86
N VAL A 126 -1.32 9.15 -3.60
CA VAL A 126 -0.10 9.99 -3.58
C VAL A 126 -0.33 11.46 -3.95
N TYR A 127 -1.47 11.77 -4.58
CA TYR A 127 -1.88 13.14 -4.92
C TYR A 127 -2.92 13.72 -3.96
N SER A 128 -3.30 12.99 -2.91
CA SER A 128 -4.25 13.48 -1.91
C SER A 128 -3.65 14.62 -1.10
N LYS A 129 -4.52 15.59 -0.76
CA LYS A 129 -4.20 16.69 0.16
C LYS A 129 -4.50 16.35 1.61
N GLU A 130 -5.13 15.20 1.87
CA GLU A 130 -5.42 14.74 3.22
C GLU A 130 -4.12 14.28 3.92
N PRO A 131 -4.04 14.41 5.26
CA PRO A 131 -2.93 13.87 6.03
C PRO A 131 -2.67 12.40 5.70
N PHE A 132 -1.40 12.01 5.66
CA PHE A 132 -0.96 10.64 5.32
C PHE A 132 -1.42 10.17 3.93
N MET A 133 -1.69 11.11 3.02
CA MET A 133 -2.13 10.83 1.66
C MET A 133 -3.42 10.00 1.61
N LEU A 134 -4.30 10.12 2.60
CA LEU A 134 -5.51 9.30 2.64
C LEU A 134 -6.48 9.68 1.51
N VAL A 135 -7.21 8.71 0.97
CA VAL A 135 -8.22 8.96 -0.08
C VAL A 135 -9.41 9.79 0.43
N LEU A 136 -9.60 9.82 1.75
CA LEU A 136 -10.64 10.57 2.46
C LEU A 136 -10.08 11.11 3.77
N ASN A 137 -10.67 12.19 4.27
CA ASN A 137 -10.41 12.67 5.62
C ASN A 137 -10.75 11.58 6.67
N ASN A 138 -9.85 11.33 7.62
CA ASN A 138 -10.01 10.29 8.65
C ASN A 138 -10.47 10.82 10.03
N PHE A 139 -11.09 11.99 10.08
CA PHE A 139 -11.69 12.51 11.31
C PHE A 139 -12.68 11.49 11.90
N LYS A 140 -12.55 11.21 13.19
CA LYS A 140 -13.34 10.19 13.91
C LYS A 140 -13.35 8.81 13.22
N SER A 141 -12.22 8.42 12.63
CA SER A 141 -12.05 7.12 11.96
C SER A 141 -12.98 6.93 10.75
N ARG A 142 -13.41 8.02 10.09
CA ARG A 142 -14.33 7.96 8.96
C ARG A 142 -13.88 6.97 7.90
N LEU A 143 -12.62 7.00 7.49
CA LEU A 143 -12.09 6.11 6.44
C LEU A 143 -12.29 4.63 6.82
N CYS A 144 -12.00 4.27 8.06
CA CYS A 144 -12.17 2.91 8.54
C CYS A 144 -13.64 2.48 8.52
N LEU A 145 -14.54 3.39 8.87
CA LEU A 145 -15.99 3.14 8.98
C LEU A 145 -16.71 3.10 7.62
N GLU A 146 -16.03 3.46 6.54
CA GLU A 146 -16.52 3.23 5.17
C GLU A 146 -16.54 1.74 4.83
N CYS A 147 -15.70 0.92 5.49
CA CYS A 147 -15.71 -0.54 5.35
C CYS A 147 -16.26 -1.23 6.60
N HIS A 148 -15.90 -0.76 7.81
CA HIS A 148 -16.25 -1.41 9.07
C HIS A 148 -17.56 -0.89 9.68
N ILE A 149 -18.36 -1.83 10.21
CA ILE A 149 -19.56 -1.53 11.00
C ILE A 149 -19.17 -1.56 12.48
N LYS A 150 -19.54 -0.51 13.22
CA LYS A 150 -19.24 -0.34 14.65
C LYS A 150 -20.19 -1.15 15.53
#